data_AF-A0A3B9YYP0-F1
#
_entry.id   AF-A0A3B9YYP0-F1
#
_cell.length_a   1.000
_cell.length_b   1.000
_cell.length_c   1.000
_cell.angle_alpha   90.00
_cell.angle_beta   90.00
_cell.angle_gamma   90.00
#
_symmetry.space_group_name_H-M   'P 1'
#
loop_
_entity.id
_entity.type
_entity.pdbx_description
1 polymer ?
#
loop_
_entity_poly.entity_id
_entity_poly.type
_entity_poly.pdbx_seq_one_letter_code
_entity_poly.pdbx_strand_id
1 'polypeptide(L)'
;ISRQLWWGHQIPAWYGPDGMVFVEETPEAAEAAALSHYGKPEPLTRDPDVLDTWFSSGLWPFSTLGWPDETPEVARYYPGDVLVT
;
A
#
# COMPACT_ATOMS: atom_id res chain seq x y z
N ILE A 1 -7.21 9.73 2.24
CA ILE A 1 -7.05 8.29 2.56
C ILE A 1 -6.21 8.11 3.83
N SER A 2 -5.22 8.97 4.10
CA SER A 2 -4.47 8.95 5.37
C SER A 2 -5.33 9.18 6.62
N ARG A 3 -5.05 8.46 7.70
CA ARG A 3 -5.70 8.59 9.01
C ARG A 3 -4.67 8.49 10.15
N GLN A 4 -4.73 9.43 11.10
CA GLN A 4 -3.94 9.41 12.34
C GLN A 4 -4.59 8.46 13.37
N LEU A 5 -4.57 7.16 13.09
CA LEU A 5 -5.12 6.11 13.94
C LEU A 5 -4.07 5.04 14.18
N TRP A 6 -4.22 4.27 15.26
CA TRP A 6 -3.30 3.17 15.57
C TRP A 6 -3.69 1.85 14.91
N TRP A 7 -4.94 1.72 14.46
CA TRP A 7 -5.46 0.52 13.83
C TRP A 7 -5.77 0.78 12.35
N GLY A 8 -5.13 0.00 11.49
CA GLY A 8 -5.31 0.04 10.04
C GLY A 8 -4.05 -0.45 9.32
N HIS A 9 -4.11 -0.46 8.00
CA HIS A 9 -2.95 -0.78 7.17
C HIS A 9 -2.00 0.42 7.14
N GLN A 10 -0.80 0.29 7.70
CA GLN A 10 0.17 1.38 7.68
C GLN A 10 0.56 1.76 6.24
N ILE A 11 0.60 3.05 5.94
CA ILE A 11 0.89 3.52 4.58
C ILE A 11 2.33 3.11 4.19
N PRO A 12 2.55 2.52 2.99
CA PRO A 12 3.87 2.10 2.51
C PRO A 12 4.65 3.28 1.91
N ALA A 13 4.69 4.42 2.61
CA ALA A 13 5.44 5.61 2.19
C ALA A 13 6.58 5.87 3.19
N TRP A 14 7.75 6.19 2.68
CA TRP A 14 8.99 6.37 3.42
C TRP A 14 9.58 7.73 3.09
N TYR A 15 9.99 8.47 4.11
CA TYR A 15 10.55 9.81 4.00
C TYR A 15 12.05 9.79 4.25
N GLY A 16 12.81 10.33 3.30
CA GLY A 16 14.24 10.61 3.44
C GLY A 16 14.51 11.90 4.21
N PRO A 17 15.79 12.17 4.55
CA PRO A 17 16.18 13.29 5.42
C PRO A 17 15.93 14.68 4.80
N ASP A 18 15.78 14.77 3.48
CA ASP A 18 15.46 15.99 2.73
C ASP A 18 13.97 16.12 2.40
N GLY A 19 13.12 15.19 2.89
CA GLY A 19 11.69 15.15 2.61
C GLY A 19 11.32 14.43 1.31
N MET A 20 12.28 13.83 0.60
CA MET A 20 11.98 12.96 -0.54
C MET A 20 11.14 11.75 -0.10
N VAL A 21 10.18 11.35 -0.95
CA VAL A 21 9.24 10.27 -0.65
C VAL A 21 9.52 9.05 -1.53
N PHE A 22 9.60 7.89 -0.91
CA PHE A 22 9.73 6.58 -1.54
C PHE A 22 8.50 5.73 -1.18
N VAL A 23 7.77 5.23 -2.18
CA VAL A 23 6.55 4.44 -1.95
C VAL A 23 6.83 3.00 -2.34
N GLU A 24 7.07 2.15 -1.35
CA GLU A 24 7.54 0.78 -1.52
C GLU A 24 6.90 -0.13 -0.48
N GLU A 25 6.53 -1.35 -0.89
CA GLU A 25 5.79 -2.30 -0.04
C GLU A 25 6.60 -2.76 1.18
N THR A 26 7.92 -2.88 1.04
CA THR A 26 8.81 -3.34 2.10
C THR A 26 9.88 -2.30 2.44
N PRO A 27 10.41 -2.33 3.68
CA PRO A 27 11.52 -1.46 4.08
C PRO A 27 12.76 -1.64 3.19
N GLU A 28 13.07 -2.88 2.78
CA GLU A 28 14.26 -3.20 1.99
C GLU A 28 14.17 -2.60 0.57
N ALA A 29 12.97 -2.63 -0.03
CA ALA A 29 12.72 -1.98 -1.31
C ALA A 29 12.85 -0.45 -1.19
N ALA A 30 12.35 0.14 -0.10
CA ALA A 30 12.51 1.57 0.18
C ALA A 30 13.98 1.97 0.35
N GLU A 31 14.77 1.17 1.08
CA GLU A 31 16.21 1.39 1.25
C GLU A 31 16.96 1.29 -0.08
N ALA A 32 16.61 0.32 -0.93
CA ALA A 32 17.22 0.18 -2.26
C ALA A 32 16.88 1.37 -3.19
N ALA A 33 15.63 1.86 -3.15
CA ALA A 33 15.21 3.04 -3.87
C ALA A 33 15.95 4.30 -3.39
N ALA A 34 16.06 4.47 -2.07
CA ALA A 34 16.79 5.59 -1.47
C ALA A 34 18.29 5.52 -1.77
N LEU A 35 18.90 4.34 -1.72
CA LEU A 35 20.30 4.14 -2.09
C LEU A 35 20.56 4.54 -3.55
N SER A 36 19.64 4.19 -4.44
CA SER A 36 19.71 4.57 -5.86
C SER A 36 19.57 6.09 -6.07
N HIS A 37 18.81 6.77 -5.20
CA HIS A 37 18.61 8.22 -5.25
C HIS A 37 19.78 9.01 -4.65
N TYR A 38 20.23 8.66 -3.44
CA TYR A 38 21.25 9.40 -2.70
C TYR A 38 22.69 8.93 -2.95
N GLY A 39 22.87 7.72 -3.51
CA GLY A 39 24.18 7.10 -3.70
C GLY A 39 24.86 6.63 -2.40
N LYS A 40 24.16 6.74 -1.26
CA LYS A 40 24.60 6.28 0.06
C LYS A 40 23.39 5.84 0.90
N PRO A 41 23.59 4.97 1.91
CA PRO A 41 22.54 4.65 2.86
C PRO A 41 22.17 5.88 3.67
N GLU A 42 20.89 6.23 3.69
CA GLU A 42 20.32 7.31 4.48
C GLU A 42 19.17 6.76 5.34
N PRO A 43 18.93 7.33 6.53
CA PRO A 43 17.83 6.88 7.38
C PRO A 43 16.49 7.25 6.74
N LEU A 44 15.61 6.26 6.64
CA LEU A 44 14.23 6.43 6.18
C LEU A 44 13.26 6.32 7.35
N THR A 45 12.23 7.15 7.35
CA THR A 45 11.12 7.07 8.32
C THR A 45 9.84 6.72 7.58
N ARG A 46 9.19 5.60 7.94
CA ARG A 46 7.88 5.24 7.38
C ARG A 46 6.81 6.19 7.91
N ASP A 47 5.84 6.51 7.06
CA ASP A 47 4.66 7.27 7.43
C ASP A 47 3.96 6.62 8.65
N PRO A 48 3.73 7.38 9.75
CA PRO A 48 3.04 6.85 10.93
C PRO A 48 1.54 6.65 10.71
N ASP A 49 0.96 7.22 9.65
CA ASP A 49 -0.47 7.10 9.37
C ASP A 49 -0.85 5.72 8.83
N VAL A 50 -2.14 5.41 9.00
CA VAL A 50 -2.79 4.23 8.42
C VAL A 50 -3.78 4.63 7.33
N LEU A 51 -4.05 3.70 6.42
CA LEU A 51 -5.09 3.85 5.40
C LEU A 51 -6.47 3.83 6.06
N ASP A 52 -7.37 4.67 5.54
CA ASP A 52 -8.79 4.70 5.88
C ASP A 52 -9.44 3.31 5.71
N THR A 53 -10.30 2.90 6.65
CA THR A 53 -11.06 1.65 6.55
C THR A 53 -11.85 1.55 5.25
N TRP A 54 -12.43 2.65 4.77
CA TRP A 54 -13.17 2.72 3.50
C TRP A 54 -12.28 2.44 2.28
N PHE A 55 -10.96 2.69 2.38
CA PHE A 55 -10.02 2.30 1.33
C PHE A 55 -9.98 0.79 1.20
N SER A 56 -9.76 0.06 2.31
CA SER A 56 -9.74 -1.40 2.29
C SER A 56 -11.11 -2.02 1.97
N SER A 57 -12.21 -1.42 2.44
CA SER A 57 -13.56 -1.90 2.12
C SER A 57 -13.86 -1.79 0.62
N GLY A 58 -13.35 -0.75 -0.05
CA GLY A 58 -13.49 -0.59 -1.50
C GLY A 58 -12.78 -1.68 -2.31
N LEU A 59 -11.80 -2.38 -1.73
CA LEU A 59 -11.07 -3.46 -2.41
C LEU A 59 -11.82 -4.80 -2.39
N TRP A 60 -12.88 -4.91 -1.57
CA TRP A 60 -13.62 -6.16 -1.35
C TRP A 60 -14.03 -6.94 -2.62
N PRO A 61 -14.51 -6.30 -3.71
CA PRO A 61 -14.99 -7.01 -4.89
C PRO A 61 -13.94 -7.86 -5.61
N PHE A 62 -12.65 -7.63 -5.37
CA PHE A 62 -11.55 -8.34 -6.02
C PHE A 62 -10.53 -8.91 -5.03
N SER A 63 -10.31 -8.28 -3.86
CA SER A 63 -9.38 -8.80 -2.85
C SER A 63 -9.82 -10.16 -2.28
N THR A 64 -11.13 -10.42 -2.22
CA THR A 64 -11.68 -11.72 -1.80
C THR A 64 -11.51 -12.82 -2.85
N LEU A 65 -11.23 -12.45 -4.10
CA LEU A 65 -11.00 -13.37 -5.21
C LEU A 65 -9.51 -13.69 -5.40
N GLY A 66 -8.63 -13.08 -4.60
CA GLY A 66 -7.18 -13.33 -4.66
C GLY A 66 -6.37 -12.23 -5.35
N TRP A 67 -6.99 -11.11 -5.76
CA TRP A 67 -6.25 -9.92 -6.17
C TRP A 67 -5.38 -9.42 -4.99
N PRO A 68 -4.10 -9.03 -5.20
CA PRO A 68 -3.49 -8.58 -6.47
C PRO A 68 -2.97 -9.67 -7.41
N ASP A 69 -3.02 -10.94 -7.03
CA ASP A 69 -2.58 -12.02 -7.90
C ASP A 69 -3.59 -12.28 -9.03
N GLU A 70 -3.10 -12.74 -10.19
CA GLU A 70 -3.92 -13.09 -11.36
C GLU A 70 -4.57 -14.47 -11.20
N THR A 71 -5.50 -14.59 -10.26
CA THR A 71 -6.20 -15.85 -10.00
C THR A 71 -7.31 -16.09 -11.04
N PRO A 72 -7.62 -17.37 -11.36
CA PRO A 72 -8.77 -17.71 -12.21
C PRO A 72 -10.10 -17.16 -11.67
N GLU A 73 -10.23 -17.01 -10.35
CA GLU A 73 -11.41 -16.48 -9.67
C GLU A 73 -11.63 -15.00 -9.98
N VAL A 74 -10.58 -14.17 -9.95
CA VAL A 74 -10.68 -12.75 -10.34
C VAL A 74 -11.13 -12.67 -11.80
N ALA A 75 -10.51 -13.41 -12.71
CA ALA A 75 -10.86 -13.39 -14.14
C ALA A 75 -12.29 -13.84 -14.43
N ARG A 76 -12.84 -14.76 -13.62
CA ARG A 76 -14.17 -15.35 -13.82
C ARG A 76 -15.30 -14.56 -13.15
N TYR A 77 -15.07 -14.06 -11.94
CA TYR A 77 -16.12 -13.53 -11.07
C TYR A 77 -16.06 -12.01 -10.88
N TYR A 78 -14.99 -11.35 -11.34
CA TYR A 78 -14.94 -9.90 -11.45
C TYR A 78 -15.14 -9.48 -12.92
N PRO A 79 -16.00 -8.48 -13.23
CA PRO A 79 -16.84 -7.71 -12.32
C PRO A 79 -18.12 -8.46 -11.88
N GLY A 80 -18.59 -8.20 -10.65
CA GLY A 80 -19.85 -8.77 -10.14
C GLY A 80 -21.11 -8.06 -10.66
N ASP A 81 -22.25 -8.76 -10.67
CA ASP A 81 -23.49 -8.25 -11.27
C ASP A 81 -24.35 -7.36 -10.36
N VAL A 82 -24.46 -7.70 -9.08
CA VAL A 82 -25.35 -7.03 -8.12
C VAL A 82 -24.64 -6.89 -6.78
N LEU A 83 -24.61 -5.66 -6.25
CA LEU A 83 -24.19 -5.36 -4.88
C LEU A 83 -25.45 -5.05 -4.05
N VAL A 84 -25.73 -5.87 -3.04
CA VAL A 84 -26.77 -5.60 -2.03
C VAL A 84 -26.09 -5.06 -0.78
N THR A 85 -26.57 -3.94 -0.25
CA THR A 85 -26.01 -3.25 0.92
C THR A 85 -27.08 -2.77 1.88
#